data_AF-B7QNQ4-F1
#
_entry.id   AF-B7QNQ4-F1
#
_cell.length_a   1.000
_cell.length_b   1.000
_cell.length_c   1.000
_cell.angle_alpha   90.00
_cell.angle_beta   90.00
_cell.angle_gamma   90.00
#
_symmetry.space_group_name_H-M   'P 1'
#
loop_
_entity.id
_entity.type
_entity.pdbx_description
1 polymer ?
#
loop_
_entity_poly.entity_id
_entity_poly.type
_entity_poly.pdbx_seq_one_letter_code
_entity_poly.pdbx_strand_id
1 'polypeptide(L)'
;MQSLGLQTTTTFVTGRRVSRFINKEFIEDVVISEAITVQSVIFYLVVLLHDKVGTNSAPSLVPLFHNTLPRLSALQAVYRGIQESGWT
;
A
#
# COMPACT_ATOMS: atom_id res chain seq x y z
N MET A 1 -19.99 4.14 13.98
CA MET A 1 -19.81 4.44 12.55
C MET A 1 -18.56 3.69 12.11
N GLN A 2 -18.69 2.70 11.22
CA GLN A 2 -17.53 1.97 10.70
C GLN A 2 -16.84 2.88 9.67
N SER A 3 -15.65 3.39 10.00
CA SER A 3 -14.85 4.13 9.03
C SER A 3 -14.30 3.14 8.01
N LEU A 4 -14.66 3.31 6.75
CA LEU A 4 -14.12 2.52 5.65
C LEU A 4 -12.67 2.93 5.40
N GLY A 5 -11.78 1.96 5.18
CA GLY A 5 -10.37 2.25 4.98
C GLY A 5 -9.53 0.99 4.88
N LEU A 6 -8.23 1.19 4.84
CA LEU A 6 -7.24 0.14 4.68
C LEU A 6 -6.57 -0.15 6.02
N GLN A 7 -6.63 -1.41 6.45
CA GLN A 7 -5.91 -1.88 7.63
C GLN A 7 -4.79 -2.85 7.24
N THR A 8 -3.57 -2.51 7.61
CA THR A 8 -2.41 -3.41 7.49
C THR A 8 -2.03 -3.91 8.87
N THR A 9 -1.91 -5.22 9.04
CA THR A 9 -1.48 -5.84 10.30
C THR A 9 -0.21 -6.66 10.07
N THR A 10 0.85 -6.32 10.78
CA THR A 10 2.12 -7.05 10.76
C THR A 10 2.20 -7.92 12.00
N THR A 11 2.39 -9.23 11.81
CA THR A 11 2.68 -10.18 12.88
C THR A 11 4.17 -10.49 12.86
N PHE A 12 4.86 -10.20 13.97
CA PHE A 12 6.28 -10.50 14.14
C PHE A 12 6.47 -11.92 14.65
N VAL A 13 7.68 -12.48 14.46
CA VAL A 13 8.05 -13.81 14.96
C VAL A 13 7.89 -13.96 16.48
N THR A 14 7.95 -12.86 17.21
CA THR A 14 7.71 -12.80 18.66
C THR A 14 6.22 -12.88 19.05
N GLY A 15 5.31 -12.97 18.07
CA GLY A 15 3.87 -12.92 18.28
C GLY A 15 3.29 -11.50 18.43
N ARG A 16 4.14 -10.46 18.51
CA ARG A 16 3.69 -9.06 18.52
C ARG A 16 2.92 -8.75 17.24
N ARG A 17 1.79 -8.06 17.36
CA ARG A 17 0.99 -7.57 16.24
C ARG A 17 1.01 -6.05 16.24
N VAL A 18 1.26 -5.46 15.08
CA VAL A 18 1.18 -4.01 14.88
C VAL A 18 0.20 -3.77 13.74
N SER A 19 -0.90 -3.07 14.05
CA SER A 19 -1.91 -2.69 13.07
C SER A 19 -1.81 -1.20 12.76
N ARG A 20 -1.93 -0.86 11.49
CA ARG A 20 -2.04 0.52 11.00
C ARG A 20 -3.34 0.62 10.21
N PHE A 21 -4.11 1.67 10.47
CA PHE A 21 -5.34 1.97 9.74
C PHE A 21 -5.19 3.30 9.00
N ILE A 22 -5.58 3.31 7.72
CA ILE A 22 -5.63 4.49 6.87
C ILE A 22 -7.08 4.67 6.42
N ASN A 23 -7.68 5.81 6.75
CA ASN A 23 -9.06 6.09 6.34
C ASN A 23 -9.13 6.26 4.81
N LYS A 24 -10.17 5.69 4.18
CA LYS A 24 -10.41 5.77 2.72
C LYS A 24 -10.40 7.20 2.21
N GLU A 25 -10.87 8.16 3.02
CA GLU A 25 -10.84 9.58 2.64
C GLU A 25 -9.46 10.04 2.18
N PHE A 26 -8.39 9.51 2.76
CA PHE A 26 -7.00 9.88 2.45
C PHE A 26 -6.37 9.11 1.29
N ILE A 27 -7.03 8.06 0.80
CA ILE A 27 -6.49 7.17 -0.22
C ILE A 27 -6.92 7.70 -1.58
N GLU A 28 -5.94 8.02 -2.42
CA GLU A 28 -6.16 8.45 -3.79
C GLU A 28 -6.25 7.24 -4.73
N ASP A 29 -5.26 6.36 -4.67
CA ASP A 29 -5.20 5.17 -5.51
C ASP A 29 -4.25 4.12 -4.91
N VAL A 30 -4.20 2.92 -5.51
CA VAL A 30 -3.22 1.89 -5.22
C VAL A 30 -2.46 1.57 -6.51
N VAL A 31 -1.13 1.61 -6.47
CA VAL A 31 -0.30 1.36 -7.65
C VAL A 31 0.74 0.27 -7.37
N ILE A 32 1.14 -0.45 -8.41
CA ILE A 32 2.33 -1.30 -8.37
C ILE A 32 3.51 -0.44 -8.86
N SER A 33 4.40 -0.09 -7.95
CA SER A 33 5.62 0.67 -8.23
C SER A 33 6.80 -0.27 -8.41
N GLU A 34 7.59 -0.05 -9.45
CA GLU A 34 8.89 -0.70 -9.63
C GLU A 34 10.00 0.15 -9.01
N ALA A 35 10.92 -0.52 -8.32
CA ALA A 35 12.15 0.06 -7.80
C ALA A 35 13.32 -0.65 -8.47
N ILE A 36 14.10 0.12 -9.23
CA ILE A 36 15.28 -0.39 -9.92
C ILE A 36 16.48 -0.20 -9.01
N THR A 37 17.11 -1.31 -8.65
CA THR A 37 18.43 -1.33 -8.03
C THR A 37 19.49 -1.60 -9.09
N VAL A 38 20.77 -1.45 -8.75
CA VAL A 38 21.89 -1.65 -9.69
C VAL A 38 21.86 -3.01 -10.40
N GLN A 39 21.33 -4.04 -9.74
CA GLN A 39 21.39 -5.44 -10.24
C GLN A 39 20.02 -6.11 -10.33
N SER A 40 18.94 -5.47 -9.89
CA SER A 40 17.63 -6.12 -9.79
C SER A 40 16.47 -5.12 -9.80
N VAL A 41 15.29 -5.60 -10.20
CA VAL A 41 14.03 -4.84 -10.13
C VAL A 41 13.16 -5.45 -9.03
N ILE A 42 12.71 -4.60 -8.11
CA ILE A 42 11.82 -4.97 -7.00
C ILE A 42 10.48 -4.29 -7.22
N PHE A 43 9.38 -4.99 -6.93
CA PHE A 43 8.03 -4.44 -7.06
C PHE A 43 7.41 -4.22 -5.70
N TYR A 44 6.70 -3.09 -5.55
CA TYR A 44 5.96 -2.73 -4.35
C TYR A 44 4.51 -2.42 -4.72
N LEU A 45 3.56 -2.93 -3.93
CA LEU A 45 2.20 -2.42 -3.95
C LEU A 45 2.12 -1.25 -2.98
N VAL A 46 1.80 -0.07 -3.50
CA VAL A 46 1.90 1.23 -2.83
C VAL A 46 0.53 1.90 -2.86
N VAL A 47 0.13 2.47 -1.73
CA VAL A 47 -1.05 3.32 -1.63
C VAL A 47 -0.61 4.75 -1.81
N LEU A 48 -1.24 5.44 -2.77
CA LEU A 48 -1.13 6.88 -2.95
C LEU A 48 -2.07 7.54 -1.95
N LEU A 49 -1.53 8.44 -1.13
CA LEU A 49 -2.34 9.27 -0.26
C LEU A 49 -2.37 10.69 -0.79
N HIS A 50 -3.56 11.29 -0.77
CA HIS A 50 -3.70 12.70 -1.06
C HIS A 50 -3.10 13.50 0.11
N ASP A 51 -2.37 14.58 -0.19
CA ASP A 51 -1.92 15.48 0.88
C ASP A 51 -3.08 16.39 1.32
N LYS A 52 -3.22 16.64 2.63
CA LYS A 52 -4.15 17.68 3.14
C LYS A 52 -3.45 19.02 3.36
N VAL A 53 -2.12 19.10 3.24
CA VAL A 53 -1.35 20.28 3.64
C VAL A 53 -0.40 20.74 2.53
N GLY A 54 -0.92 21.60 1.64
CA GLY A 54 -0.12 22.47 0.78
C GLY A 54 0.10 21.93 -0.64
N THR A 55 -0.20 22.77 -1.61
CA THR A 55 -0.28 22.50 -3.05
C THR A 55 1.06 22.21 -3.76
N ASN A 56 2.10 21.76 -3.04
CA ASN A 56 3.44 21.56 -3.59
C ASN A 56 4.25 20.40 -2.97
N SER A 57 3.62 19.56 -2.15
CA SER A 57 4.25 18.37 -1.58
C SER A 57 4.09 17.17 -2.51
N ALA A 58 5.14 16.36 -2.67
CA ALA A 58 5.03 15.09 -3.39
C ALA A 58 3.97 14.19 -2.72
N PRO A 59 3.19 13.41 -3.50
CA PRO A 59 2.17 12.52 -2.95
C PRO A 59 2.80 11.53 -1.97
N SER A 60 2.14 11.29 -0.84
CA SER A 60 2.68 10.40 0.18
C SER A 60 2.46 8.95 -0.25
N LEU A 61 3.57 8.24 -0.46
CA LEU A 61 3.59 6.84 -0.89
C LEU A 61 3.72 5.92 0.31
N VAL A 62 2.74 5.03 0.51
CA VAL A 62 2.78 4.03 1.59
C VAL A 62 2.83 2.62 1.02
N PRO A 63 3.98 1.92 1.11
CA PRO A 63 4.07 0.51 0.72
C PRO A 63 3.20 -0.37 1.63
N LEU A 64 2.57 -1.40 1.08
CA LEU A 64 1.80 -2.35 1.88
C LEU A 64 2.65 -3.49 2.44
N PHE A 65 3.68 -3.90 1.71
CA PHE A 65 4.46 -5.11 1.99
C PHE A 65 5.95 -4.83 2.22
N HIS A 66 6.27 -4.01 3.22
CA HIS A 66 7.64 -3.55 3.49
C HIS A 66 8.67 -4.68 3.68
N ASN A 67 8.32 -5.74 4.41
CA ASN A 67 9.28 -6.77 4.82
C ASN A 67 9.14 -8.09 4.06
N THR A 68 8.04 -8.29 3.34
CA THR A 68 7.73 -9.58 2.70
C THR A 68 8.07 -9.59 1.21
N LEU A 69 8.25 -8.43 0.58
CA LEU A 69 8.62 -8.24 -0.83
C LEU A 69 8.02 -9.30 -1.78
N PRO A 70 6.68 -9.42 -1.87
CA PRO A 70 6.06 -10.44 -2.69
C PRO A 70 6.45 -10.31 -4.16
N ARG A 71 6.48 -11.43 -4.88
CA ARG A 71 6.71 -11.42 -6.33
C ARG A 71 5.60 -10.66 -7.06
N LEU A 72 5.92 -10.11 -8.23
CA LEU A 72 4.98 -9.34 -9.06
C LEU A 72 3.64 -10.06 -9.28
N SER A 73 3.65 -11.36 -9.56
CA SER A 73 2.42 -12.14 -9.78
C SER A 73 1.49 -12.14 -8.57
N ALA A 74 2.03 -12.17 -7.35
CA ALA A 74 1.25 -12.07 -6.12
C ALA A 74 0.70 -10.65 -5.94
N LEU A 75 1.50 -9.62 -6.23
CA LEU A 75 1.04 -8.23 -6.18
C LEU A 75 -0.06 -7.94 -7.20
N GLN A 76 0.04 -8.50 -8.41
CA GLN A 76 -0.98 -8.40 -9.45
C GLN A 76 -2.30 -9.05 -9.03
N ALA A 77 -2.25 -10.21 -8.36
CA ALA A 77 -3.45 -10.86 -7.85
C ALA A 77 -4.16 -10.00 -6.79
N VAL A 78 -3.40 -9.42 -5.86
CA VAL A 78 -3.94 -8.51 -4.84
C VAL A 78 -4.49 -7.23 -5.48
N TYR A 79 -3.74 -6.62 -6.39
CA TYR A 79 -4.16 -5.41 -7.11
C TYR A 79 -5.45 -5.63 -7.89
N ARG A 80 -5.57 -6.76 -8.60
CA ARG A 80 -6.80 -7.13 -9.32
C ARG A 80 -7.99 -7.24 -8.37
N GLY A 81 -7.82 -7.87 -7.21
CA GLY A 81 -8.87 -7.95 -6.20
C GLY A 81 -9.32 -6.57 -5.68
N ILE A 82 -8.38 -5.63 -5.54
CA ILE A 82 -8.69 -4.23 -5.16
C ILE A 82 -9.48 -3.54 -6.29
N GLN A 83 -9.04 -3.67 -7.54
CA GLN A 83 -9.72 -3.07 -8.70
C GLN A 83 -11.14 -3.62 -8.89
N GLU A 84 -11.33 -4.93 -8.77
CA GLU A 84 -12.65 -5.58 -8.89
C GLU A 84 -13.61 -5.16 -7.77
N SER A 85 -13.08 -4.78 -6.61
CA SER A 85 -13.91 -4.31 -5.50
C SER A 85 -14.52 -2.92 -5.72
N GLY A 86 -14.10 -2.18 -6.75
CA GLY A 86 -14.61 -0.83 -7.07
C GLY A 86 -14.20 0.22 -6.03
N TRP A 87 -13.05 0.04 -5.38
CA TRP A 87 -12.56 0.92 -4.33
C TRP A 87 -11.75 2.12 -4.84
N THR A 88 -11.17 1.99 -6.04
CA THR A 88 -10.45 3.01 -6.81
C THR A 88 -11.37 3.61 -7.86
#